data_AF-A0ABC8V1N9-F1
#
_entry.id   AF-A0ABC8V1N9-F1
#
_cell.length_a   1.000
_cell.length_b   1.000
_cell.length_c   1.000
_cell.angle_alpha   90.00
_cell.angle_beta   90.00
_cell.angle_gamma   90.00
#
_symmetry.space_group_name_H-M   'P 1'
#
loop_
_entity.id
_entity.type
_entity.pdbx_description
1 polymer ?
#
loop_
_entity_poly.entity_id
_entity_poly.type
_entity_poly.pdbx_seq_one_letter_code
_entity_poly.pdbx_strand_id
1 'polypeptide(L)'
;MNDGLPTIPADCLHVCIDVTGAYSSQKTELNISLTAIGLLWTSTDFIAKGLLNVSAEEKEIGILDSSKQRNGESREEHGLRVVDTVTDQAPLVNTVNRDKLLFSVFSLLHNLGADERPEVRNSAVRTLFQILGSHGQKLSKNMWEDCLWNYVFSTLDRASHMAATSSKDEWQGKELGTRGGKAVHMLIHHSRNTAQKQWDETLVLVLGGIARILRSFFPFLRSLNNFWSAWESLLLFVRNSIFNGSKEVALAAINCLQSTVISHSPKGNLPTSYLKSVLDVYERVLQKSSSYSGNATTKVQQEIIHGLGELYVQARGMFDNGMYAQLLSVIDSAIKQTIITDNNFEAEYGHVPPVQRTALEIIPLLVPAEHLSAMWISLLQELLQYLPRSDSPLQTEGDETKQASTRAHISEPNNMAEAPNGTAATSPKQVEVSSLSSASTTAAVAGDSNHLFAEKLVPVLVDLFLQVPSVEKYNIFPEIVQGLGR
;
A
#
# COMPACT_ATOMS: atom_id res chain seq x y z
N MET A 1 -11.47 8.20 -36.14
CA MET A 1 -12.44 8.18 -35.02
C MET A 1 -12.39 9.47 -34.21
N ASN A 2 -11.22 9.97 -33.78
CA ASN A 2 -11.12 11.22 -33.01
C ASN A 2 -11.86 12.43 -33.63
N ASP A 3 -11.74 12.65 -34.94
CA ASP A 3 -12.41 13.78 -35.61
C ASP A 3 -13.83 13.45 -36.14
N GLY A 4 -14.21 12.16 -36.13
CA GLY A 4 -15.45 11.66 -36.74
C GLY A 4 -16.52 11.22 -35.75
N LEU A 5 -16.22 11.13 -34.44
CA LEU A 5 -17.22 10.78 -33.43
C LEU A 5 -18.46 11.70 -33.45
N PRO A 6 -18.34 13.03 -33.64
CA PRO A 6 -19.50 13.90 -33.74
C PRO A 6 -20.37 13.67 -34.99
N THR A 7 -19.82 13.06 -36.05
CA THR A 7 -20.54 12.83 -37.32
C THR A 7 -21.19 11.46 -37.39
N ILE A 8 -20.95 10.58 -36.40
CA ILE A 8 -21.56 9.25 -36.32
C ILE A 8 -22.97 9.40 -35.73
N PRO A 9 -24.02 8.85 -36.39
CA PRO A 9 -25.36 8.82 -35.83
C PRO A 9 -25.38 8.17 -34.44
N ALA A 10 -26.16 8.71 -33.51
CA ALA A 10 -26.20 8.23 -32.11
C ALA A 10 -26.49 6.71 -32.02
N ASP A 11 -27.38 6.21 -32.88
CA ASP A 11 -27.73 4.80 -32.95
C ASP A 11 -26.59 3.92 -33.46
N CYS A 12 -25.55 4.46 -34.09
CA CYS A 12 -24.38 3.71 -34.55
C CYS A 12 -23.22 3.72 -33.55
N LEU A 13 -23.30 4.50 -32.46
CA LEU A 13 -22.19 4.62 -31.50
C LEU A 13 -21.88 3.30 -30.79
N HIS A 14 -22.90 2.49 -30.48
CA HIS A 14 -22.69 1.17 -29.89
C HIS A 14 -21.87 0.26 -30.82
N VAL A 15 -22.18 0.23 -32.11
CA VAL A 15 -21.42 -0.53 -33.12
C VAL A 15 -19.98 -0.04 -33.19
N CYS A 16 -19.76 1.27 -33.11
CA CYS A 16 -18.42 1.85 -33.14
C CYS A 16 -17.59 1.41 -31.92
N ILE A 17 -18.20 1.39 -30.74
CA ILE A 17 -17.59 0.89 -29.51
C ILE A 17 -17.26 -0.61 -29.64
N ASP A 18 -18.19 -1.41 -30.14
CA ASP A 18 -18.02 -2.87 -30.31
C ASP A 18 -16.88 -3.19 -31.28
N VAL A 19 -16.83 -2.51 -32.44
CA VAL A 19 -15.74 -2.65 -33.42
C VAL A 19 -14.41 -2.23 -32.80
N THR A 20 -14.39 -1.10 -32.07
CA THR A 20 -13.18 -0.66 -31.36
C THR A 20 -12.72 -1.71 -30.35
N GLY A 21 -13.65 -2.29 -29.59
CA GLY A 21 -13.37 -3.39 -28.67
C GLY A 21 -12.79 -4.63 -29.36
N ALA A 22 -13.31 -4.99 -30.52
CA ALA A 22 -12.76 -6.08 -31.33
C ALA A 22 -11.31 -5.80 -31.75
N TYR A 23 -11.02 -4.60 -32.24
CA TYR A 23 -9.64 -4.15 -32.54
C TYR A 23 -8.74 -4.06 -31.30
N SER A 24 -9.30 -3.79 -30.11
CA SER A 24 -8.53 -3.86 -28.87
C SER A 24 -8.14 -5.31 -28.54
N SER A 25 -9.05 -6.27 -28.74
CA SER A 25 -8.88 -7.68 -28.36
C SER A 25 -8.06 -8.53 -29.34
N GLN A 26 -7.96 -8.12 -30.61
CA GLN A 26 -7.23 -8.87 -31.63
C GLN A 26 -5.77 -9.13 -31.22
N LYS A 27 -5.20 -10.22 -31.72
CA LYS A 27 -3.87 -10.73 -31.31
C LYS A 27 -2.78 -10.58 -32.39
N THR A 28 -3.12 -10.06 -33.56
CA THR A 28 -2.23 -9.99 -34.73
C THR A 28 -1.16 -8.91 -34.58
N GLU A 29 -1.55 -7.68 -34.21
CA GLU A 29 -0.62 -6.55 -34.11
C GLU A 29 -0.82 -5.76 -32.81
N LEU A 30 0.18 -5.76 -31.93
CA LEU A 30 0.07 -5.12 -30.61
C LEU A 30 -0.34 -3.63 -30.68
N ASN A 31 0.22 -2.89 -31.64
CA ASN A 31 -0.01 -1.45 -31.78
C ASN A 31 -1.46 -1.12 -32.15
N ILE A 32 -2.11 -1.98 -32.95
CA ILE A 32 -3.54 -1.83 -33.28
C ILE A 32 -4.37 -1.95 -31.99
N SER A 33 -4.08 -2.94 -31.15
CA SER A 33 -4.77 -3.11 -29.86
C SER A 33 -4.62 -1.89 -28.96
N LEU A 34 -3.40 -1.38 -28.81
CA LEU A 34 -3.11 -0.22 -27.96
C LEU A 34 -3.77 1.05 -28.49
N THR A 35 -3.76 1.26 -29.81
CA THR A 35 -4.44 2.39 -30.46
C THR A 35 -5.94 2.32 -30.22
N ALA A 36 -6.55 1.14 -30.39
CA ALA A 36 -7.97 0.93 -30.17
C ALA A 36 -8.38 1.16 -28.70
N ILE A 37 -7.55 0.77 -27.73
CA ILE A 37 -7.79 1.12 -26.30
C ILE A 37 -7.80 2.64 -26.10
N GLY A 38 -6.87 3.36 -26.74
CA GLY A 38 -6.88 4.81 -26.76
C GLY A 38 -8.17 5.40 -27.36
N LEU A 39 -8.75 4.74 -28.37
CA LEU A 39 -10.04 5.14 -28.94
C LEU A 39 -11.22 4.87 -28.00
N LEU A 40 -11.18 3.83 -27.17
CA LEU A 40 -12.19 3.61 -26.11
C LEU A 40 -12.18 4.74 -25.08
N TRP A 41 -11.00 5.26 -24.72
CA TRP A 41 -10.88 6.49 -23.94
C TRP A 41 -11.56 7.67 -24.65
N THR A 42 -11.20 7.96 -25.90
CA THR A 42 -11.79 9.09 -26.66
C THR A 42 -13.30 8.95 -26.79
N SER A 43 -13.80 7.75 -27.04
CA SER A 43 -15.24 7.46 -27.11
C SER A 43 -15.92 7.83 -25.81
N THR A 44 -15.33 7.42 -24.69
CA THR A 44 -15.87 7.70 -23.36
C THR A 44 -15.84 9.19 -23.05
N ASP A 45 -14.75 9.88 -23.39
CA ASP A 45 -14.65 11.33 -23.22
C ASP A 45 -15.73 12.07 -24.01
N PHE A 46 -15.99 11.64 -25.26
CA PHE A 46 -17.10 12.16 -26.08
C PHE A 46 -18.47 11.90 -25.44
N ILE A 47 -18.77 10.65 -25.05
CA ILE A 47 -20.03 10.26 -24.41
C ILE A 47 -20.23 11.04 -23.10
N ALA A 48 -19.18 11.17 -22.29
CA ALA A 48 -19.23 11.83 -20.99
C ALA A 48 -19.34 13.34 -21.11
N LYS A 49 -18.72 13.98 -22.12
CA LYS A 49 -18.92 15.42 -22.42
C LYS A 49 -20.36 15.74 -22.84
N GLY A 50 -21.15 14.71 -23.14
CA GLY A 50 -22.52 14.80 -23.58
C GLY A 50 -22.56 14.74 -25.09
N LEU A 51 -23.55 14.02 -25.63
CA LEU A 51 -23.97 14.11 -27.02
C LEU A 51 -24.43 15.56 -27.24
N LEU A 52 -23.50 16.45 -27.56
CA LEU A 52 -23.76 17.87 -27.79
C LEU A 52 -24.86 17.99 -28.86
N ASN A 53 -26.07 18.36 -28.45
CA ASN A 53 -27.06 19.06 -29.28
C ASN A 53 -27.47 18.44 -30.65
N VAL A 54 -27.11 17.20 -30.98
CA VAL A 54 -27.37 16.65 -32.33
C VAL A 54 -28.87 16.51 -32.64
N SER A 55 -29.74 16.39 -31.63
CA SER A 55 -31.19 16.35 -31.86
C SER A 55 -31.85 17.72 -32.05
N ALA A 56 -31.18 18.83 -31.75
CA ALA A 56 -31.80 20.16 -31.81
C ALA A 56 -31.74 20.78 -33.21
N GLU A 57 -30.71 20.47 -34.00
CA GLU A 57 -30.50 21.09 -35.32
C GLU A 57 -31.21 20.33 -36.46
N GLU A 58 -31.58 19.05 -36.29
CA GLU A 58 -32.27 18.28 -37.34
C GLU A 58 -33.78 18.59 -37.43
N LYS A 59 -34.37 19.31 -36.48
CA LYS A 59 -35.79 19.71 -36.53
C LYS A 59 -36.07 21.02 -37.26
N GLU A 60 -35.05 21.76 -37.70
CA GLU A 60 -35.22 23.07 -38.37
C GLU A 60 -35.04 23.05 -39.90
N ILE A 61 -34.84 21.88 -40.54
CA ILE A 61 -34.68 21.79 -42.01
C ILE A 61 -35.95 21.23 -42.67
N GLY A 62 -37.11 21.70 -42.22
CA GLY A 62 -38.38 21.28 -42.79
C GLY A 62 -39.48 22.27 -42.51
N ILE A 63 -39.41 23.46 -43.11
CA ILE A 63 -40.52 24.25 -43.69
C ILE A 63 -39.86 25.48 -44.32
N LEU A 64 -39.62 25.42 -45.63
CA LEU A 64 -39.49 26.62 -46.45
C LEU A 64 -40.43 26.45 -47.64
N ASP A 65 -41.61 27.04 -47.56
CA ASP A 65 -42.37 27.34 -48.76
C ASP A 65 -43.05 28.72 -48.65
N SER A 66 -42.60 29.59 -49.55
CA SER A 66 -43.32 30.57 -50.36
C SER A 66 -44.47 31.43 -49.78
N SER A 67 -44.18 32.73 -49.75
CA SER A 67 -44.97 33.84 -50.33
C SER A 67 -46.37 34.23 -49.81
N LYS A 68 -46.41 35.48 -49.30
CA LYS A 68 -47.32 36.61 -49.60
C LYS A 68 -48.82 36.58 -49.21
N GLN A 69 -49.16 37.67 -48.49
CA GLN A 69 -50.34 38.56 -48.59
C GLN A 69 -51.57 38.39 -47.65
N ARG A 70 -51.69 39.38 -46.74
CA ARG A 70 -52.74 40.43 -46.67
C ARG A 70 -54.00 40.20 -45.79
N ASN A 71 -54.12 41.12 -44.80
CA ASN A 71 -55.28 41.77 -44.13
C ASN A 71 -56.54 40.99 -43.69
N GLY A 72 -56.99 41.30 -42.47
CA GLY A 72 -58.42 41.58 -42.19
C GLY A 72 -59.08 40.82 -41.02
N GLU A 73 -59.28 41.52 -39.91
CA GLU A 73 -60.40 41.52 -38.94
C GLU A 73 -61.15 40.24 -38.46
N SER A 74 -61.22 40.14 -37.11
CA SER A 74 -62.30 39.66 -36.22
C SER A 74 -63.03 38.33 -36.45
N ARG A 75 -63.00 37.43 -35.45
CA ARG A 75 -64.17 36.91 -34.68
C ARG A 75 -63.80 35.77 -33.73
N GLU A 76 -64.49 35.74 -32.60
CA GLU A 76 -64.56 34.65 -31.62
C GLU A 76 -65.30 33.42 -32.20
N GLU A 77 -64.85 32.20 -31.86
CA GLU A 77 -65.64 31.15 -31.17
C GLU A 77 -65.04 29.73 -31.27
N HIS A 78 -65.01 29.07 -30.11
CA HIS A 78 -65.31 27.66 -29.82
C HIS A 78 -64.46 26.51 -30.40
N GLY A 79 -63.86 25.76 -29.47
CA GLY A 79 -64.12 24.32 -29.35
C GLY A 79 -63.02 23.36 -29.83
N LEU A 80 -62.14 22.93 -28.92
CA LEU A 80 -62.11 21.55 -28.39
C LEU A 80 -60.85 21.39 -27.51
N ARG A 81 -61.07 20.90 -26.29
CA ARG A 81 -60.00 20.36 -25.45
C ARG A 81 -59.50 19.06 -26.09
N VAL A 82 -58.23 19.00 -26.47
CA VAL A 82 -57.46 17.77 -26.49
C VAL A 82 -56.34 17.94 -25.46
N VAL A 83 -56.36 17.06 -24.47
CA VAL A 83 -55.33 16.94 -23.44
C VAL A 83 -54.08 16.41 -24.12
N ASP A 84 -53.13 17.30 -24.43
CA ASP A 84 -51.79 16.90 -24.86
C ASP A 84 -50.91 16.73 -23.61
N THR A 85 -50.89 15.50 -23.09
CA THR A 85 -49.83 15.01 -22.22
C THR A 85 -48.54 14.88 -23.04
N VAL A 86 -47.77 15.97 -23.16
CA VAL A 86 -46.45 15.96 -23.79
C VAL A 86 -45.37 15.77 -22.71
N THR A 87 -45.09 14.49 -22.48
CA THR A 87 -43.75 13.86 -22.39
C THR A 87 -42.60 14.58 -21.65
N ASP A 88 -42.43 14.18 -20.39
CA ASP A 88 -41.19 14.28 -19.59
C ASP A 88 -40.18 13.12 -19.91
N GLN A 89 -40.34 12.41 -21.04
CA GLN A 89 -39.61 11.17 -21.34
C GLN A 89 -38.28 11.34 -22.11
N ALA A 90 -38.10 12.45 -22.84
CA ALA A 90 -36.91 12.66 -23.67
C ALA A 90 -35.57 12.72 -22.89
N PRO A 91 -35.44 13.40 -21.73
CA PRO A 91 -34.18 13.44 -21.01
C PRO A 91 -33.80 12.09 -20.38
N LEU A 92 -34.79 11.28 -20.00
CA LEU A 92 -34.57 9.96 -19.39
C LEU A 92 -34.03 8.95 -20.41
N VAL A 93 -34.59 8.90 -21.63
CA VAL A 93 -34.13 7.99 -22.69
C VAL A 93 -32.70 8.30 -23.12
N ASN A 94 -32.34 9.57 -23.26
CA ASN A 94 -30.97 9.99 -23.56
C ASN A 94 -29.98 9.63 -22.44
N THR A 95 -30.41 9.74 -21.18
CA THR A 95 -29.59 9.32 -20.02
C THR A 95 -29.37 7.81 -20.02
N VAL A 96 -30.43 7.03 -20.25
CA VAL A 96 -30.36 5.56 -20.31
C VAL A 96 -29.49 5.07 -21.48
N ASN A 97 -29.50 5.76 -22.62
CA ASN A 97 -28.62 5.43 -23.76
C ASN A 97 -27.14 5.71 -23.42
N ARG A 98 -26.85 6.88 -22.83
CA ARG A 98 -25.49 7.24 -22.38
C ARG A 98 -24.92 6.23 -21.39
N ASP A 99 -25.68 5.87 -20.37
CA ASP A 99 -25.21 4.96 -19.32
C ASP A 99 -24.93 3.56 -19.88
N LYS A 100 -25.76 3.07 -20.82
CA LYS A 100 -25.51 1.82 -21.55
C LYS A 100 -24.19 1.87 -22.34
N LEU A 101 -23.94 2.95 -23.09
CA LEU A 101 -22.70 3.10 -23.85
C LEU A 101 -21.47 3.12 -22.94
N LEU A 102 -21.54 3.81 -21.80
CA LEU A 102 -20.45 3.83 -20.82
C LEU A 102 -20.18 2.43 -20.25
N PHE A 103 -21.22 1.69 -19.86
CA PHE A 103 -21.07 0.32 -19.37
C PHE A 103 -20.53 -0.63 -20.45
N SER A 104 -20.87 -0.44 -21.73
CA SER A 104 -20.24 -1.20 -22.83
C SER A 104 -18.73 -0.97 -22.85
N VAL A 105 -18.26 0.28 -22.76
CA VAL A 105 -16.83 0.58 -22.72
C VAL A 105 -16.17 0.00 -21.45
N PHE A 106 -16.79 0.15 -20.28
CA PHE A 106 -16.24 -0.40 -19.03
C PHE A 106 -16.09 -1.91 -19.09
N SER A 107 -17.05 -2.59 -19.71
CA SER A 107 -17.05 -4.04 -19.88
C SER A 107 -15.95 -4.49 -20.85
N LEU A 108 -15.78 -3.78 -21.97
CA LEU A 108 -14.66 -4.03 -22.89
C LEU A 108 -13.30 -3.87 -22.20
N LEU A 109 -13.09 -2.75 -21.49
CA LEU A 109 -11.83 -2.49 -20.78
C LEU A 109 -11.56 -3.48 -19.65
N HIS A 110 -12.61 -3.88 -18.91
CA HIS A 110 -12.49 -4.88 -17.86
C HIS A 110 -12.10 -6.25 -18.41
N ASN A 111 -12.73 -6.69 -19.51
CA ASN A 111 -12.38 -7.92 -20.21
C ASN A 111 -10.94 -7.89 -20.75
N LEU A 112 -10.52 -6.77 -21.34
CA LEU A 112 -9.13 -6.56 -21.77
C LEU A 112 -8.14 -6.52 -20.60
N GLY A 113 -8.61 -6.21 -19.38
CA GLY A 113 -7.86 -6.36 -18.15
C GLY A 113 -7.49 -7.82 -17.81
N ALA A 114 -7.98 -8.80 -18.57
CA ALA A 114 -7.57 -10.20 -18.51
C ALA A 114 -6.71 -10.64 -19.70
N ASP A 115 -6.29 -9.72 -20.59
CA ASP A 115 -5.48 -10.06 -21.76
C ASP A 115 -4.13 -10.65 -21.33
N GLU A 116 -3.69 -11.73 -21.98
CA GLU A 116 -2.39 -12.37 -21.74
C GLU A 116 -1.21 -11.39 -21.94
N ARG A 117 -1.34 -10.45 -22.88
CA ARG A 117 -0.31 -9.47 -23.20
C ARG A 117 -0.29 -8.37 -22.12
N PRO A 118 0.79 -8.22 -21.34
CA PRO A 118 0.85 -7.25 -20.25
C PRO A 118 0.64 -5.81 -20.72
N GLU A 119 1.10 -5.44 -21.92
CA GLU A 119 0.95 -4.09 -22.46
C GLU A 119 -0.52 -3.73 -22.72
N VAL A 120 -1.28 -4.65 -23.31
CA VAL A 120 -2.71 -4.46 -23.61
C VAL A 120 -3.51 -4.43 -22.31
N ARG A 121 -3.25 -5.39 -21.43
CA ARG A 121 -3.90 -5.48 -20.12
C ARG A 121 -3.66 -4.24 -19.28
N ASN A 122 -2.40 -3.82 -19.10
CA ASN A 122 -2.04 -2.66 -18.30
C ASN A 122 -2.59 -1.37 -18.92
N SER A 123 -2.63 -1.27 -20.26
CA SER A 123 -3.27 -0.14 -20.95
C SER A 123 -4.77 -0.07 -20.67
N ALA A 124 -5.48 -1.21 -20.74
CA ALA A 124 -6.91 -1.28 -20.47
C ALA A 124 -7.24 -0.94 -19.01
N VAL A 125 -6.50 -1.50 -18.04
CA VAL A 125 -6.65 -1.20 -16.62
C VAL A 125 -6.41 0.28 -16.34
N ARG A 126 -5.32 0.86 -16.86
CA ARG A 126 -5.03 2.30 -16.70
C ARG A 126 -6.16 3.14 -17.28
N THR A 127 -6.65 2.79 -18.46
CA THR A 127 -7.73 3.49 -19.14
C THR A 127 -9.03 3.44 -18.35
N LEU A 128 -9.43 2.27 -17.83
CA LEU A 128 -10.63 2.12 -17.00
C LEU A 128 -10.57 3.04 -15.76
N PHE A 129 -9.48 2.99 -14.99
CA PHE A 129 -9.33 3.83 -13.81
C PHE A 129 -9.16 5.32 -14.15
N GLN A 130 -8.60 5.65 -15.32
CA GLN A 130 -8.55 7.03 -15.80
C GLN A 130 -9.96 7.55 -16.12
N ILE A 131 -10.80 6.73 -16.76
CA ILE A 131 -12.19 7.09 -17.09
C ILE A 131 -12.98 7.36 -15.82
N LEU A 132 -12.93 6.43 -14.86
CA LEU A 132 -13.60 6.59 -13.57
C LEU A 132 -13.05 7.82 -12.81
N GLY A 133 -11.74 8.07 -12.91
CA GLY A 133 -11.10 9.25 -12.33
C GLY A 133 -11.58 10.58 -12.93
N SER A 134 -11.63 10.67 -14.26
CA SER A 134 -11.90 11.93 -14.97
C SER A 134 -13.39 12.22 -15.16
N HIS A 135 -14.22 11.18 -15.31
CA HIS A 135 -15.65 11.32 -15.59
C HIS A 135 -16.54 10.82 -14.45
N GLY A 136 -15.96 10.38 -13.34
CA GLY A 136 -16.70 9.87 -12.18
C GLY A 136 -17.73 10.85 -11.60
N GLN A 137 -17.51 12.17 -11.67
CA GLN A 137 -18.49 13.17 -11.23
C GLN A 137 -19.80 13.15 -12.03
N LYS A 138 -19.79 12.57 -13.24
CA LYS A 138 -20.95 12.49 -14.15
C LYS A 138 -21.73 11.19 -14.02
N LEU A 139 -21.21 10.24 -13.25
CA LEU A 139 -21.87 8.96 -12.98
C LEU A 139 -22.90 9.14 -11.87
N SER A 140 -24.05 8.50 -12.02
CA SER A 140 -25.08 8.50 -10.98
C SER A 140 -24.68 7.63 -9.78
N LYS A 141 -25.42 7.72 -8.68
CA LYS A 141 -25.21 6.90 -7.48
C LYS A 141 -25.20 5.40 -7.81
N ASN A 142 -26.23 4.94 -8.52
CA ASN A 142 -26.39 3.54 -8.90
C ASN A 142 -25.26 3.08 -9.84
N MET A 143 -24.88 3.92 -10.79
CA MET A 143 -23.74 3.60 -11.67
C MET A 143 -22.45 3.43 -10.87
N TRP A 144 -22.20 4.26 -9.87
CA TRP A 144 -21.03 4.12 -9.01
C TRP A 144 -21.05 2.83 -8.18
N GLU A 145 -22.21 2.43 -7.66
CA GLU A 145 -22.37 1.16 -6.95
C GLU A 145 -22.04 -0.02 -7.87
N ASP A 146 -22.54 -0.02 -9.11
CA ASP A 146 -22.20 -1.03 -10.12
C ASP A 146 -20.71 -0.97 -10.51
N CYS A 147 -20.16 0.24 -10.70
CA CYS A 147 -18.76 0.46 -11.05
C CYS A 147 -17.81 -0.10 -10.00
N LEU A 148 -18.09 0.15 -8.72
CA LEU A 148 -17.26 -0.32 -7.62
C LEU A 148 -17.20 -1.85 -7.62
N TRP A 149 -18.34 -2.53 -7.60
CA TRP A 149 -18.37 -3.98 -7.44
C TRP A 149 -18.00 -4.73 -8.72
N ASN A 150 -18.63 -4.40 -9.85
CA ASN A 150 -18.49 -5.18 -11.08
C ASN A 150 -17.19 -4.89 -11.83
N TYR A 151 -16.58 -3.72 -11.60
CA TYR A 151 -15.41 -3.29 -12.37
C TYR A 151 -14.18 -3.03 -11.50
N VAL A 152 -14.29 -2.21 -10.44
CA VAL A 152 -13.13 -1.85 -9.61
C VAL A 152 -12.65 -3.04 -8.76
N PHE A 153 -13.50 -3.55 -7.87
CA PHE A 153 -13.14 -4.69 -6.99
C PHE A 153 -13.00 -5.98 -7.78
N SER A 154 -13.85 -6.23 -8.78
CA SER A 154 -13.67 -7.38 -9.68
C SER A 154 -12.31 -7.38 -10.40
N THR A 155 -11.79 -6.21 -10.79
CA THR A 155 -10.45 -6.12 -11.41
C THR A 155 -9.34 -6.34 -10.38
N LEU A 156 -9.52 -5.87 -9.14
CA LEU A 156 -8.60 -6.16 -8.02
C LEU A 156 -8.51 -7.66 -7.74
N ASP A 157 -9.66 -8.31 -7.57
CA ASP A 157 -9.75 -9.74 -7.27
C ASP A 157 -9.15 -10.57 -8.41
N ARG A 158 -9.46 -10.22 -9.66
CA ARG A 158 -8.89 -10.91 -10.84
C ARG A 158 -7.38 -10.76 -10.89
N ALA A 159 -6.84 -9.54 -10.80
CA ALA A 159 -5.40 -9.32 -10.87
C ALA A 159 -4.67 -10.04 -9.73
N SER A 160 -5.24 -10.03 -8.52
CA SER A 160 -4.70 -10.74 -7.36
C SER A 160 -4.74 -12.25 -7.53
N HIS A 161 -5.86 -12.80 -8.00
CA HIS A 161 -5.98 -14.23 -8.25
C HIS A 161 -4.94 -14.66 -9.30
N MET A 162 -4.85 -13.94 -10.42
CA MET A 162 -3.90 -14.26 -11.48
C MET A 162 -2.45 -14.12 -11.02
N ALA A 163 -2.11 -13.14 -10.19
CA ALA A 163 -0.79 -13.05 -9.57
C ALA A 163 -0.49 -14.26 -8.68
N ALA A 164 -1.44 -14.67 -7.85
CA ALA A 164 -1.27 -15.79 -6.92
C ALA A 164 -1.18 -17.17 -7.60
N THR A 165 -1.87 -17.35 -8.73
CA THR A 165 -1.91 -18.64 -9.47
C THR A 165 -0.92 -18.72 -10.62
N SER A 166 -0.24 -17.62 -10.97
CA SER A 166 0.72 -17.59 -12.06
C SER A 166 2.02 -18.30 -11.70
N SER A 167 2.67 -18.89 -12.71
CA SER A 167 3.96 -19.55 -12.50
C SER A 167 5.03 -18.55 -12.05
N LYS A 168 5.85 -19.01 -11.10
CA LYS A 168 7.11 -18.39 -10.67
C LYS A 168 8.29 -18.81 -11.56
N ASP A 169 8.08 -19.74 -12.48
CA ASP A 169 9.10 -20.22 -13.39
C ASP A 169 9.50 -19.11 -14.35
N GLU A 170 10.81 -19.00 -14.59
CA GLU A 170 11.35 -18.05 -15.53
C GLU A 170 10.96 -18.45 -16.95
N TRP A 171 10.35 -17.52 -17.69
CA TRP A 171 10.08 -17.72 -19.11
C TRP A 171 11.42 -17.82 -19.85
N GLN A 172 11.81 -19.03 -20.25
CA GLN A 172 12.99 -19.27 -21.06
C GLN A 172 12.78 -18.62 -22.42
N GLY A 173 13.53 -17.55 -22.69
CA GLY A 173 13.40 -16.78 -23.93
C GLY A 173 13.46 -17.67 -25.17
N LYS A 174 12.68 -17.32 -26.20
CA LYS A 174 12.70 -17.98 -27.51
C LYS A 174 14.14 -18.06 -28.03
N GLU A 175 14.60 -19.25 -28.43
CA GLU A 175 15.88 -19.43 -29.11
C GLU A 175 15.95 -18.48 -30.32
N LEU A 176 16.91 -17.56 -30.31
CA LEU A 176 17.07 -16.58 -31.40
C LEU A 176 17.80 -17.19 -32.61
N GLY A 177 18.43 -18.34 -32.43
CA GLY A 177 19.13 -19.10 -33.46
C GLY A 177 20.34 -19.84 -32.90
N THR A 178 21.10 -20.51 -33.75
CA THR A 178 22.33 -21.24 -33.38
C THR A 178 23.56 -20.49 -33.91
N ARG A 179 24.53 -20.15 -33.04
CA ARG A 179 25.84 -19.61 -33.45
C ARG A 179 26.91 -20.62 -33.08
N GLY A 180 27.54 -21.22 -34.09
CA GLY A 180 28.58 -22.26 -33.88
C GLY A 180 28.08 -23.56 -33.25
N GLY A 181 26.83 -23.97 -33.55
CA GLY A 181 26.24 -25.19 -33.01
C GLY A 181 25.70 -25.09 -31.58
N LYS A 182 25.79 -23.91 -30.94
CA LYS A 182 25.16 -23.63 -29.63
C LYS A 182 23.97 -22.69 -29.81
N ALA A 183 22.86 -23.01 -29.14
CA ALA A 183 21.67 -22.17 -29.09
C ALA A 183 22.03 -20.82 -28.46
N VAL A 184 21.68 -19.74 -29.14
CA VAL A 184 21.81 -18.37 -28.66
C VAL A 184 20.45 -17.97 -28.11
N HIS A 185 20.35 -17.93 -26.79
CA HIS A 185 19.21 -17.36 -26.10
C HIS A 185 19.42 -15.85 -25.92
N MET A 186 18.33 -15.10 -25.92
CA MET A 186 18.38 -13.68 -25.56
C MET A 186 18.82 -13.58 -24.09
N LEU A 187 19.94 -12.90 -23.83
CA LEU A 187 20.38 -12.54 -22.46
C LEU A 187 19.44 -11.46 -21.92
N ILE A 188 18.24 -11.87 -21.51
CA ILE A 188 17.29 -11.01 -20.82
C ILE A 188 17.63 -11.12 -19.33
N HIS A 189 17.79 -9.99 -18.63
CA HIS A 189 18.02 -9.99 -17.19
C HIS A 189 16.94 -10.83 -16.47
N HIS A 190 17.38 -11.99 -16.00
CA HIS A 190 16.58 -13.13 -15.50
C HIS A 190 15.69 -12.80 -14.28
N SER A 191 15.84 -11.61 -13.66
CA SER A 191 15.06 -11.21 -12.48
C SER A 191 13.68 -10.59 -12.76
N ARG A 192 13.27 -10.35 -14.02
CA ARG A 192 12.11 -9.49 -14.32
C ARG A 192 10.89 -10.13 -15.01
N ASN A 193 10.90 -11.42 -15.33
CA ASN A 193 9.99 -11.91 -16.37
C ASN A 193 9.16 -13.16 -16.03
N THR A 194 8.86 -13.40 -14.74
CA THR A 194 7.87 -14.43 -14.39
C THR A 194 6.46 -13.91 -14.69
N ALA A 195 5.54 -14.82 -15.04
CA ALA A 195 4.14 -14.45 -15.24
C ALA A 195 3.56 -13.77 -13.99
N GLN A 196 3.92 -14.26 -12.80
CA GLN A 196 3.55 -13.62 -11.53
C GLN A 196 4.00 -12.15 -11.46
N LYS A 197 5.24 -11.80 -11.82
CA LYS A 197 5.73 -10.41 -11.74
C LYS A 197 4.97 -9.45 -12.65
N GLN A 198 4.56 -9.91 -13.82
CA GLN A 198 3.73 -9.11 -14.73
C GLN A 198 2.31 -8.89 -14.18
N TRP A 199 1.76 -9.87 -13.47
CA TRP A 199 0.49 -9.73 -12.76
C TRP A 199 0.61 -8.87 -11.51
N ASP A 200 1.73 -8.94 -10.79
CA ASP A 200 2.05 -8.03 -9.69
C ASP A 200 2.11 -6.57 -10.19
N GLU A 201 2.74 -6.31 -11.34
CA GLU A 201 2.71 -4.97 -11.96
C GLU A 201 1.27 -4.52 -12.27
N THR A 202 0.45 -5.43 -12.80
CA THR A 202 -0.96 -5.16 -13.08
C THR A 202 -1.71 -4.80 -11.79
N LEU A 203 -1.50 -5.59 -10.74
CA LEU A 203 -2.13 -5.40 -9.44
C LEU A 203 -1.72 -4.07 -8.78
N VAL A 204 -0.45 -3.67 -8.90
CA VAL A 204 0.03 -2.35 -8.46
C VAL A 204 -0.71 -1.22 -9.20
N LEU A 205 -0.95 -1.36 -10.50
CA LEU A 205 -1.73 -0.37 -11.27
C LEU A 205 -3.18 -0.28 -10.80
N VAL A 206 -3.79 -1.41 -10.46
CA VAL A 206 -5.16 -1.46 -9.91
C VAL A 206 -5.22 -0.75 -8.56
N LEU A 207 -4.30 -1.07 -7.64
CA LEU A 207 -4.22 -0.43 -6.32
C LEU A 207 -3.99 1.09 -6.44
N GLY A 208 -3.11 1.52 -7.33
CA GLY A 208 -2.92 2.94 -7.65
C GLY A 208 -4.15 3.59 -8.30
N GLY A 209 -4.93 2.83 -9.07
CA GLY A 209 -6.24 3.24 -9.58
C GLY A 209 -7.27 3.48 -8.48
N ILE A 210 -7.42 2.53 -7.56
CA ILE A 210 -8.30 2.62 -6.39
C ILE A 210 -7.91 3.82 -5.52
N ALA A 211 -6.61 3.99 -5.24
CA ALA A 211 -6.10 5.13 -4.46
C ALA A 211 -6.52 6.48 -5.08
N ARG A 212 -6.43 6.63 -6.40
CA ARG A 212 -6.86 7.84 -7.12
C ARG A 212 -8.36 8.06 -7.03
N ILE A 213 -9.16 7.00 -7.15
CA ILE A 213 -10.63 7.07 -7.01
C ILE A 213 -10.99 7.53 -5.59
N LEU A 214 -10.46 6.87 -4.56
CA LEU A 214 -10.71 7.25 -3.16
C LEU A 214 -10.27 8.69 -2.89
N ARG A 215 -9.07 9.08 -3.30
CA ARG A 215 -8.60 10.46 -3.14
C ARG A 215 -9.54 11.50 -3.77
N SER A 216 -10.13 11.18 -4.92
CA SER A 216 -10.98 12.13 -5.67
C SER A 216 -12.45 12.12 -5.22
N PHE A 217 -12.97 10.97 -4.80
CA PHE A 217 -14.40 10.75 -4.60
C PHE A 217 -14.80 10.27 -3.20
N PHE A 218 -13.87 10.07 -2.26
CA PHE A 218 -14.19 9.50 -0.93
C PHE A 218 -15.43 10.11 -0.24
N PRO A 219 -15.64 11.45 -0.18
CA PRO A 219 -16.82 12.02 0.49
C PRO A 219 -18.14 11.58 -0.16
N PHE A 220 -18.13 11.40 -1.48
CA PHE A 220 -19.27 10.86 -2.22
C PHE A 220 -19.38 9.35 -2.03
N LEU A 221 -18.28 8.61 -2.16
CA LEU A 221 -18.28 7.15 -2.06
C LEU A 221 -18.79 6.66 -0.70
N ARG A 222 -18.43 7.33 0.40
CA ARG A 222 -18.95 7.00 1.75
C ARG A 222 -20.47 7.18 1.90
N SER A 223 -21.13 7.88 0.98
CA SER A 223 -22.59 8.03 0.96
C SER A 223 -23.31 6.94 0.16
N LEU A 224 -22.54 6.09 -0.55
CA LEU A 224 -23.07 4.93 -1.25
C LEU A 224 -23.49 3.84 -0.28
N ASN A 225 -24.49 3.06 -0.69
CA ASN A 225 -24.95 1.95 0.13
C ASN A 225 -23.83 0.90 0.22
N ASN A 226 -23.63 0.31 1.39
CA ASN A 226 -22.63 -0.74 1.63
C ASN A 226 -21.18 -0.36 1.28
N PHE A 227 -20.84 0.92 1.17
CA PHE A 227 -19.45 1.33 0.93
C PHE A 227 -18.52 0.92 2.08
N TRP A 228 -19.03 0.85 3.31
CA TRP A 228 -18.26 0.31 4.42
C TRP A 228 -17.78 -1.13 4.16
N SER A 229 -18.63 -1.99 3.59
CA SER A 229 -18.24 -3.36 3.23
C SER A 229 -17.16 -3.37 2.15
N ALA A 230 -17.24 -2.47 1.16
CA ALA A 230 -16.18 -2.30 0.16
C ALA A 230 -14.85 -1.86 0.81
N TRP A 231 -14.91 -0.96 1.79
CA TRP A 231 -13.75 -0.55 2.57
C TRP A 231 -13.15 -1.71 3.38
N GLU A 232 -13.98 -2.51 4.05
CA GLU A 232 -13.54 -3.70 4.78
C GLU A 232 -12.88 -4.74 3.86
N SER A 233 -13.44 -4.97 2.67
CA SER A 233 -12.81 -5.82 1.64
C SER A 233 -11.44 -5.29 1.23
N LEU A 234 -11.28 -3.97 1.06
CA LEU A 234 -10.00 -3.36 0.75
C LEU A 234 -9.00 -3.50 1.91
N LEU A 235 -9.41 -3.31 3.16
CA LEU A 235 -8.55 -3.50 4.33
C LEU A 235 -8.05 -4.95 4.43
N LEU A 236 -8.95 -5.92 4.23
CA LEU A 236 -8.60 -7.34 4.22
C LEU A 236 -7.61 -7.65 3.09
N PHE A 237 -7.87 -7.10 1.90
CA PHE A 237 -6.98 -7.23 0.75
C PHE A 237 -5.57 -6.71 1.07
N VAL A 238 -5.47 -5.47 1.57
CA VAL A 238 -4.19 -4.82 1.89
C VAL A 238 -3.43 -5.61 2.95
N ARG A 239 -4.11 -6.06 4.00
CA ARG A 239 -3.51 -6.93 5.01
C ARG A 239 -2.94 -8.20 4.38
N ASN A 240 -3.69 -8.87 3.50
CA ASN A 240 -3.23 -10.08 2.82
C ASN A 240 -2.07 -9.81 1.86
N SER A 241 -2.07 -8.67 1.16
CA SER A 241 -0.97 -8.22 0.30
C SER A 241 0.30 -7.98 1.09
N ILE A 242 0.20 -7.41 2.29
CA ILE A 242 1.37 -7.19 3.15
C ILE A 242 1.98 -8.51 3.62
N PHE A 243 1.16 -9.50 3.96
CA PHE A 243 1.67 -10.80 4.43
C PHE A 243 2.16 -11.72 3.32
N ASN A 244 1.49 -11.74 2.17
CA ASN A 244 1.67 -12.79 1.17
C ASN A 244 2.06 -12.27 -0.22
N GLY A 245 1.94 -10.96 -0.46
CA GLY A 245 2.26 -10.33 -1.74
C GLY A 245 3.76 -10.15 -1.97
N SER A 246 4.13 -9.76 -3.19
CA SER A 246 5.47 -9.25 -3.45
C SER A 246 5.67 -7.88 -2.78
N LYS A 247 6.93 -7.48 -2.63
CA LYS A 247 7.30 -6.20 -2.02
C LYS A 247 6.58 -5.03 -2.69
N GLU A 248 6.57 -5.00 -4.01
CA GLU A 248 5.96 -3.94 -4.82
C GLU A 248 4.45 -3.87 -4.59
N VAL A 249 3.77 -5.03 -4.53
CA VAL A 249 2.33 -5.12 -4.25
C VAL A 249 2.02 -4.68 -2.82
N ALA A 250 2.81 -5.10 -1.83
CA ALA A 250 2.64 -4.69 -0.43
C ALA A 250 2.77 -3.17 -0.27
N LEU A 251 3.80 -2.56 -0.87
CA LEU A 251 4.00 -1.10 -0.84
C LEU A 251 2.85 -0.35 -1.53
N ALA A 252 2.39 -0.82 -2.68
CA ALA A 252 1.24 -0.23 -3.37
C ALA A 252 -0.05 -0.34 -2.55
N ALA A 253 -0.25 -1.46 -1.84
CA ALA A 253 -1.41 -1.69 -1.00
C ALA A 253 -1.41 -0.76 0.23
N ILE A 254 -0.25 -0.60 0.88
CA ILE A 254 -0.05 0.36 1.97
C ILE A 254 -0.37 1.79 1.49
N ASN A 255 0.20 2.20 0.36
CA ASN A 255 -0.02 3.52 -0.22
C ASN A 255 -1.50 3.76 -0.58
N CYS A 256 -2.21 2.71 -1.03
CA CYS A 256 -3.63 2.79 -1.37
C CYS A 256 -4.50 3.26 -0.18
N LEU A 257 -4.25 2.71 1.02
CA LEU A 257 -4.94 3.13 2.25
C LEU A 257 -4.47 4.50 2.72
N GLN A 258 -3.15 4.70 2.82
CA GLN A 258 -2.57 5.93 3.35
C GLN A 258 -2.99 7.15 2.55
N SER A 259 -2.99 7.06 1.22
CA SER A 259 -3.36 8.17 0.33
C SER A 259 -4.75 8.70 0.64
N THR A 260 -5.70 7.83 0.97
CA THR A 260 -7.07 8.22 1.32
C THR A 260 -7.10 8.98 2.63
N VAL A 261 -6.42 8.47 3.67
CA VAL A 261 -6.36 9.09 4.99
C VAL A 261 -5.66 10.45 4.91
N ILE A 262 -4.46 10.49 4.36
CA ILE A 262 -3.65 11.71 4.17
C ILE A 262 -4.43 12.79 3.40
N SER A 263 -5.19 12.40 2.37
CA SER A 263 -5.91 13.37 1.52
C SER A 263 -7.19 13.93 2.12
N HIS A 264 -7.80 13.23 3.09
CA HIS A 264 -9.16 13.54 3.57
C HIS A 264 -9.24 13.86 5.07
N SER A 265 -8.24 13.47 5.88
CA SER A 265 -8.18 13.86 7.29
C SER A 265 -8.08 15.38 7.49
N PRO A 266 -7.17 16.12 6.79
CA PRO A 266 -7.07 17.58 6.97
C PRO A 266 -8.31 18.34 6.49
N LYS A 267 -9.11 17.71 5.61
CA LYS A 267 -10.33 18.30 5.04
C LYS A 267 -11.57 18.03 5.90
N GLY A 268 -11.46 17.26 6.99
CA GLY A 268 -12.61 16.83 7.80
C GLY A 268 -13.54 15.84 7.08
N ASN A 269 -13.09 15.25 5.98
CA ASN A 269 -13.91 14.36 5.15
C ASN A 269 -13.88 12.90 5.64
N LEU A 270 -12.85 12.53 6.40
CA LEU A 270 -12.62 11.18 6.90
C LEU A 270 -13.29 10.98 8.28
N PRO A 271 -14.25 10.06 8.43
CA PRO A 271 -14.76 9.68 9.75
C PRO A 271 -13.71 8.90 10.55
N THR A 272 -13.74 9.04 11.88
CA THR A 272 -12.80 8.38 12.81
C THR A 272 -12.79 6.85 12.68
N SER A 273 -13.92 6.22 12.35
CA SER A 273 -14.00 4.77 12.15
C SER A 273 -13.08 4.28 11.02
N TYR A 274 -12.94 5.05 9.94
CA TYR A 274 -12.06 4.71 8.83
C TYR A 274 -10.60 4.82 9.25
N LEU A 275 -10.23 5.91 9.95
CA LEU A 275 -8.88 6.09 10.49
C LEU A 275 -8.49 4.95 11.43
N LYS A 276 -9.36 4.62 12.40
CA LYS A 276 -9.16 3.53 13.34
C LYS A 276 -8.96 2.19 12.63
N SER A 277 -9.78 1.89 11.61
CA SER A 277 -9.66 0.65 10.86
C SER A 277 -8.32 0.50 10.11
N VAL A 278 -7.68 1.60 9.71
CA VAL A 278 -6.32 1.58 9.11
C VAL A 278 -5.26 1.31 10.17
N LEU A 279 -5.36 1.95 11.35
CA LEU A 279 -4.47 1.68 12.47
C LEU A 279 -4.55 0.21 12.91
N ASP A 280 -5.76 -0.36 12.98
CA ASP A 280 -5.98 -1.77 13.33
C ASP A 280 -5.32 -2.73 12.32
N VAL A 281 -5.27 -2.37 11.03
CA VAL A 281 -4.56 -3.17 10.02
C VAL A 281 -3.05 -3.15 10.28
N TYR A 282 -2.46 -1.97 10.52
CA TYR A 282 -1.03 -1.85 10.78
C TYR A 282 -0.61 -2.52 12.09
N GLU A 283 -1.42 -2.39 13.14
CA GLU A 283 -1.20 -3.08 14.40
C GLU A 283 -1.16 -4.60 14.20
N ARG A 284 -2.17 -5.17 13.53
CA ARG A 284 -2.23 -6.62 13.28
C ARG A 284 -1.09 -7.11 12.40
N VAL A 285 -0.69 -6.31 11.41
CA VAL A 285 0.43 -6.61 10.52
C VAL A 285 1.73 -6.68 11.30
N LEU A 286 2.02 -5.65 12.10
CA LEU A 286 3.28 -5.56 12.84
C LEU A 286 3.32 -6.56 14.00
N GLN A 287 2.22 -6.83 14.70
CA GLN A 287 2.20 -7.90 15.73
C GLN A 287 2.54 -9.28 15.15
N LYS A 288 2.05 -9.59 13.93
CA LYS A 288 2.26 -10.90 13.29
C LYS A 288 3.59 -11.01 12.52
N SER A 289 4.21 -9.89 12.13
CA SER A 289 5.52 -9.90 11.43
C SER A 289 6.67 -10.45 12.29
N SER A 290 6.48 -10.59 13.60
CA SER A 290 7.41 -11.25 14.54
C SER A 290 7.82 -12.68 14.13
N SER A 291 7.10 -13.33 13.22
CA SER A 291 7.36 -14.71 12.79
C SER A 291 8.09 -14.86 11.44
N TYR A 292 8.36 -13.77 10.70
CA TYR A 292 8.93 -13.84 9.34
C TYR A 292 10.05 -12.81 9.11
N SER A 293 11.28 -13.28 8.84
CA SER A 293 12.46 -12.44 8.61
C SER A 293 12.86 -12.42 7.13
N GLY A 294 13.07 -11.22 6.56
CA GLY A 294 13.58 -11.01 5.21
C GLY A 294 13.61 -9.52 4.78
N ASN A 295 14.49 -9.14 3.85
CA ASN A 295 14.69 -7.75 3.41
C ASN A 295 13.43 -7.07 2.84
N ALA A 296 12.54 -7.85 2.21
CA ALA A 296 11.24 -7.35 1.74
C ALA A 296 10.36 -6.90 2.92
N THR A 297 10.33 -7.70 3.99
CA THR A 297 9.62 -7.40 5.24
C THR A 297 10.14 -6.12 5.89
N THR A 298 11.46 -5.91 5.92
CA THR A 298 12.08 -4.68 6.48
C THR A 298 11.58 -3.43 5.76
N LYS A 299 11.55 -3.43 4.42
CA LYS A 299 11.10 -2.25 3.67
C LYS A 299 9.61 -1.98 3.82
N VAL A 300 8.80 -3.03 3.94
CA VAL A 300 7.36 -2.92 4.23
C VAL A 300 7.13 -2.32 5.62
N GLN A 301 7.88 -2.76 6.64
CA GLN A 301 7.81 -2.19 7.98
C GLN A 301 8.20 -0.71 7.99
N GLN A 302 9.27 -0.33 7.27
CA GLN A 302 9.64 1.08 7.11
C GLN A 302 8.50 1.91 6.50
N GLU A 303 7.84 1.41 5.45
CA GLU A 303 6.74 2.12 4.80
C GLU A 303 5.53 2.31 5.72
N ILE A 304 5.22 1.29 6.54
CA ILE A 304 4.16 1.37 7.55
C ILE A 304 4.50 2.44 8.59
N ILE A 305 5.71 2.41 9.15
CA ILE A 305 6.14 3.36 10.19
C ILE A 305 6.17 4.79 9.64
N HIS A 306 6.81 4.99 8.47
CA HIS A 306 6.85 6.30 7.83
C HIS A 306 5.44 6.86 7.61
N GLY A 307 4.55 6.05 7.03
CA GLY A 307 3.18 6.49 6.78
C GLY A 307 2.32 6.62 8.04
N LEU A 308 2.63 5.94 9.16
CA LEU A 308 2.00 6.21 10.46
C LEU A 308 2.37 7.61 10.97
N GLY A 309 3.63 8.03 10.81
CA GLY A 309 4.08 9.38 11.11
C GLY A 309 3.32 10.43 10.27
N GLU A 310 3.29 10.25 8.95
CA GLU A 310 2.53 11.15 8.06
C GLU A 310 1.03 11.17 8.39
N LEU A 311 0.44 10.01 8.62
CA LEU A 311 -0.97 9.87 8.95
C LEU A 311 -1.31 10.60 10.25
N TYR A 312 -0.48 10.48 11.28
CA TYR A 312 -0.68 11.22 12.53
C TYR A 312 -0.61 12.73 12.29
N VAL A 313 0.37 13.23 11.52
CA VAL A 313 0.47 14.66 11.19
C VAL A 313 -0.82 15.17 10.51
N GLN A 314 -1.33 14.43 9.53
CA GLN A 314 -2.52 14.83 8.78
C GLN A 314 -3.83 14.65 9.54
N ALA A 315 -3.87 13.74 10.52
CA ALA A 315 -5.06 13.39 11.29
C ALA A 315 -4.95 13.77 12.77
N ARG A 316 -4.02 14.64 13.16
CA ARG A 316 -3.67 14.93 14.56
C ARG A 316 -4.88 15.28 15.43
N GLY A 317 -5.81 16.08 14.90
CA GLY A 317 -7.03 16.48 15.62
C GLY A 317 -8.07 15.37 15.79
N MET A 318 -7.90 14.23 15.12
CA MET A 318 -8.86 13.10 15.14
C MET A 318 -8.49 12.03 16.17
N PHE A 319 -7.25 12.03 16.67
CA PHE A 319 -6.77 11.01 17.61
C PHE A 319 -7.40 11.22 18.98
N ASP A 320 -7.89 10.14 19.58
CA ASP A 320 -8.18 10.06 21.01
C ASP A 320 -7.01 9.39 21.76
N ASN A 321 -7.09 9.32 23.09
CA ASN A 321 -6.06 8.69 23.92
C ASN A 321 -5.80 7.23 23.52
N GLY A 322 -6.85 6.49 23.12
CA GLY A 322 -6.74 5.08 22.73
C GLY A 322 -6.03 4.90 21.40
N MET A 323 -6.37 5.72 20.40
CA MET A 323 -5.70 5.72 19.10
C MET A 323 -4.24 6.16 19.20
N TYR A 324 -3.95 7.12 20.09
CA TYR A 324 -2.57 7.58 20.32
C TYR A 324 -1.75 6.49 21.02
N ALA A 325 -2.30 5.83 22.05
CA ALA A 325 -1.66 4.69 22.69
C ALA A 325 -1.43 3.53 21.71
N GLN A 326 -2.39 3.25 20.82
CA GLN A 326 -2.25 2.26 19.75
C GLN A 326 -1.08 2.64 18.82
N LEU A 327 -1.00 3.90 18.37
CA LEU A 327 0.09 4.39 17.54
C LEU A 327 1.46 4.16 18.19
N LEU A 328 1.61 4.53 19.46
CA LEU A 328 2.86 4.31 20.20
C LEU A 328 3.20 2.82 20.31
N SER A 329 2.22 1.98 20.67
CA SER A 329 2.42 0.53 20.81
C SER A 329 2.84 -0.13 19.49
N VAL A 330 2.30 0.34 18.36
CA VAL A 330 2.65 -0.17 17.03
C VAL A 330 4.08 0.21 16.65
N ILE A 331 4.49 1.45 16.92
CA ILE A 331 5.86 1.92 16.68
C ILE A 331 6.85 1.18 17.60
N ASP A 332 6.51 1.03 18.88
CA ASP A 332 7.33 0.30 19.84
C ASP A 332 7.56 -1.15 19.41
N SER A 333 6.48 -1.83 19.02
CA SER A 333 6.54 -3.21 18.52
C SER A 333 7.48 -3.33 17.32
N ALA A 334 7.47 -2.36 16.41
CA ALA A 334 8.33 -2.36 15.23
C ALA A 334 9.80 -2.09 15.59
N ILE A 335 10.08 -1.17 16.52
CA ILE A 335 11.44 -0.91 17.04
C ILE A 335 11.97 -2.16 17.73
N LYS A 336 11.24 -2.73 18.70
CA LYS A 336 11.66 -3.93 19.45
C LYS A 336 11.88 -5.15 18.57
N GLN A 337 11.08 -5.36 17.53
CA GLN A 337 11.28 -6.47 16.58
C GLN A 337 12.65 -6.42 15.89
N THR A 338 13.15 -5.22 15.59
CA THR A 338 14.45 -5.05 14.94
C THR A 338 15.62 -5.29 15.89
N ILE A 339 15.40 -5.13 17.19
CA ILE A 339 16.38 -5.43 18.25
C ILE A 339 16.50 -6.96 18.44
N ILE A 340 15.40 -7.70 18.29
CA ILE A 340 15.39 -9.17 18.49
C ILE A 340 15.89 -9.93 17.26
N THR A 341 15.74 -9.38 16.05
CA THR A 341 16.12 -10.04 14.80
C THR A 341 17.59 -9.74 14.47
N ASP A 342 18.48 -10.38 15.22
CA ASP A 342 19.96 -10.24 15.33
C ASP A 342 20.80 -10.44 14.03
N ASN A 343 20.23 -10.28 12.83
CA ASN A 343 20.92 -10.51 11.55
C ASN A 343 20.96 -9.26 10.64
N ASN A 344 20.95 -8.05 11.19
CA ASN A 344 21.18 -6.87 10.38
C ASN A 344 22.69 -6.67 10.20
N PHE A 345 23.20 -7.13 9.05
CA PHE A 345 24.58 -6.94 8.58
C PHE A 345 25.07 -5.47 8.73
N GLU A 346 24.16 -4.48 8.69
CA GLU A 346 24.49 -3.06 8.90
C GLU A 346 24.85 -2.68 10.35
N ALA A 347 24.30 -3.37 11.35
CA ALA A 347 24.64 -3.11 12.76
C ALA A 347 26.11 -3.49 13.04
N GLU A 348 26.62 -4.50 12.36
CA GLU A 348 28.05 -4.90 12.41
C GLU A 348 28.99 -3.81 11.86
N TYR A 349 28.49 -2.87 11.05
CA TYR A 349 29.25 -1.71 10.54
C TYR A 349 28.95 -0.40 11.28
N GLY A 350 28.24 -0.44 12.42
CA GLY A 350 27.92 0.75 13.20
C GLY A 350 26.84 1.65 12.57
N HIS A 351 25.90 1.07 11.82
CA HIS A 351 24.74 1.79 11.28
C HIS A 351 23.45 1.43 12.02
N VAL A 352 22.60 2.45 12.26
CA VAL A 352 21.27 2.23 12.85
C VAL A 352 20.41 1.45 11.86
N PRO A 353 19.81 0.31 12.25
CA PRO A 353 18.90 -0.47 11.41
C PRO A 353 17.87 0.37 10.65
N PRO A 354 17.52 0.02 9.40
CA PRO A 354 16.64 0.84 8.55
C PRO A 354 15.28 1.19 9.18
N VAL A 355 14.65 0.24 9.88
CA VAL A 355 13.35 0.45 10.56
C VAL A 355 13.49 1.40 11.73
N GLN A 356 14.53 1.25 12.54
CA GLN A 356 14.85 2.14 13.66
C GLN A 356 15.17 3.56 13.17
N ARG A 357 15.90 3.68 12.06
CA ARG A 357 16.19 4.97 11.40
C ARG A 357 14.89 5.68 11.00
N THR A 358 13.98 4.97 10.35
CA THR A 358 12.65 5.51 10.00
C THR A 358 11.84 5.86 11.25
N ALA A 359 11.95 5.10 12.34
CA ALA A 359 11.32 5.46 13.61
C ALA A 359 11.88 6.78 14.17
N LEU A 360 13.20 6.97 14.18
CA LEU A 360 13.84 8.23 14.60
C LEU A 360 13.37 9.44 13.76
N GLU A 361 13.14 9.24 12.47
CA GLU A 361 12.62 10.28 11.57
C GLU A 361 11.18 10.69 11.91
N ILE A 362 10.32 9.75 12.33
CA ILE A 362 8.93 10.04 12.63
C ILE A 362 8.66 10.46 14.06
N ILE A 363 9.47 10.05 15.05
CA ILE A 363 9.26 10.37 16.48
C ILE A 363 9.04 11.87 16.73
N PRO A 364 9.83 12.80 16.15
CA PRO A 364 9.59 14.24 16.29
C PRO A 364 8.22 14.71 15.78
N LEU A 365 7.57 13.96 14.89
CA LEU A 365 6.26 14.29 14.33
C LEU A 365 5.11 13.87 15.26
N LEU A 366 5.38 13.02 16.26
CA LEU A 366 4.37 12.40 17.11
C LEU A 366 3.95 13.28 18.30
N VAL A 367 4.27 14.57 18.29
CA VAL A 367 3.92 15.53 19.34
C VAL A 367 2.41 15.45 19.63
N PRO A 368 1.98 15.13 20.88
CA PRO A 368 0.57 15.06 21.24
C PRO A 368 -0.20 16.33 20.86
N ALA A 369 -1.44 16.18 20.37
CA ALA A 369 -2.34 17.31 20.17
C ALA A 369 -2.67 18.01 21.50
N GLU A 370 -3.15 19.26 21.47
CA GLU A 370 -3.49 20.02 22.70
C GLU A 370 -4.49 19.27 23.59
N HIS A 371 -5.50 18.65 22.99
CA HIS A 371 -6.50 17.83 23.71
C HIS A 371 -5.96 16.49 24.22
N LEU A 372 -4.75 16.11 23.81
CA LEU A 372 -4.01 14.91 24.23
C LEU A 372 -2.82 15.26 25.13
N SER A 373 -2.82 16.40 25.82
CA SER A 373 -1.70 16.84 26.66
C SER A 373 -1.20 15.75 27.63
N ALA A 374 -2.10 14.98 28.24
CA ALA A 374 -1.72 13.90 29.15
C ALA A 374 -0.88 12.78 28.48
N MET A 375 -0.98 12.62 27.15
CA MET A 375 -0.23 11.62 26.40
C MET A 375 1.27 11.96 26.23
N TRP A 376 1.70 13.17 26.60
CA TRP A 376 3.13 13.53 26.66
C TRP A 376 3.91 12.59 27.58
N ILE A 377 3.32 12.24 28.73
CA ILE A 377 3.92 11.31 29.69
C ILE A 377 4.11 9.95 29.02
N SER A 378 3.08 9.42 28.37
CA SER A 378 3.14 8.12 27.67
C SER A 378 4.19 8.11 26.56
N LEU A 379 4.24 9.15 25.72
CA LEU A 379 5.27 9.25 24.67
C LEU A 379 6.67 9.22 25.26
N LEU A 380 6.94 10.05 26.27
CA LEU A 380 8.28 10.17 26.83
C LEU A 380 8.71 8.91 27.60
N GLN A 381 7.81 8.31 28.37
CA GLN A 381 8.07 7.02 29.03
C GLN A 381 8.41 5.91 28.05
N GLU A 382 7.68 5.84 26.93
CA GLU A 382 7.96 4.87 25.86
C GLU A 382 9.34 5.10 25.24
N LEU A 383 9.77 6.36 25.06
CA LEU A 383 11.09 6.65 24.50
C LEU A 383 12.23 6.39 25.49
N LEU A 384 12.01 6.67 26.78
CA LEU A 384 13.00 6.45 27.84
C LEU A 384 13.38 4.97 27.99
N GLN A 385 12.48 4.04 27.65
CA GLN A 385 12.76 2.60 27.75
C GLN A 385 13.90 2.13 26.83
N TYR A 386 14.22 2.90 25.77
CA TYR A 386 15.30 2.56 24.83
C TYR A 386 16.66 3.08 25.27
N LEU A 387 16.71 3.96 26.27
CA LEU A 387 17.99 4.42 26.82
C LEU A 387 18.61 3.33 27.71
N PRO A 388 19.95 3.22 27.77
CA PRO A 388 20.62 2.31 28.68
C PRO A 388 20.21 2.63 30.12
N ARG A 389 19.76 1.62 30.87
CA ARG A 389 19.51 1.81 32.30
C ARG A 389 20.87 2.01 32.99
N SER A 390 21.01 3.06 33.80
CA SER A 390 22.11 3.14 34.75
C SER A 390 21.98 1.97 35.72
N ASP A 391 22.88 0.99 35.64
CA ASP A 391 23.10 0.11 36.77
C ASP A 391 23.49 0.99 37.97
N SER A 392 22.70 0.92 39.05
CA SER A 392 23.03 1.62 40.30
C SER A 392 24.36 1.07 40.84
N PRO A 393 25.27 1.91 41.40
CA PRO A 393 26.60 1.47 41.77
C PRO A 393 26.62 0.65 43.07
N LEU A 394 27.41 -0.44 43.03
CA LEU A 394 28.18 -1.04 44.13
C LEU A 394 27.41 -1.51 45.37
N GLN A 395 27.09 -2.82 45.42
CA GLN A 395 27.13 -3.52 46.70
C GLN A 395 28.58 -3.53 47.18
N THR A 396 28.77 -2.87 48.31
CA THR A 396 29.98 -2.85 49.11
C THR A 396 30.20 -4.26 49.66
N GLU A 397 31.00 -5.09 48.99
CA GLU A 397 31.59 -6.23 49.68
C GLU A 397 32.77 -5.72 50.51
N GLY A 398 32.53 -5.72 51.81
CA GLY A 398 33.48 -5.37 52.84
C GLY A 398 34.70 -6.27 52.82
N ASP A 399 35.82 -5.59 53.04
CA ASP A 399 37.12 -6.07 53.42
C ASP A 399 37.05 -7.13 54.55
N GLU A 400 37.43 -8.38 54.27
CA GLU A 400 38.04 -9.25 55.28
C GLU A 400 39.28 -9.96 54.71
N THR A 401 40.41 -9.41 55.12
CA THR A 401 41.73 -10.04 55.08
C THR A 401 41.79 -11.24 56.04
N LYS A 402 42.30 -12.40 55.58
CA LYS A 402 43.16 -13.27 56.41
C LYS A 402 43.96 -14.29 55.61
N GLN A 403 45.23 -14.38 56.01
CA GLN A 403 46.33 -15.14 55.45
C GLN A 403 46.28 -16.65 55.78
N ALA A 404 46.93 -17.42 54.89
CA ALA A 404 47.81 -18.58 55.13
C ALA A 404 47.36 -19.75 56.02
N SER A 405 47.38 -20.98 55.46
CA SER A 405 48.37 -22.00 55.83
C SER A 405 48.10 -23.38 55.19
N THR A 406 49.19 -23.93 54.66
CA THR A 406 49.56 -25.29 54.30
C THR A 406 49.01 -26.42 55.20
N ARG A 407 48.52 -27.54 54.64
CA ARG A 407 49.03 -28.90 54.94
C ARG A 407 48.49 -29.99 54.01
N ALA A 408 49.36 -30.96 53.75
CA ALA A 408 49.25 -32.08 52.84
C ALA A 408 48.57 -33.34 53.42
N HIS A 409 48.30 -34.26 52.48
CA HIS A 409 48.50 -35.72 52.57
C HIS A 409 47.38 -36.65 53.10
N ILE A 410 46.91 -37.58 52.23
CA ILE A 410 47.05 -39.06 52.30
C ILE A 410 45.80 -39.88 51.84
N SER A 411 46.04 -40.63 50.74
CA SER A 411 45.65 -42.01 50.35
C SER A 411 44.19 -42.48 50.14
N GLU A 412 43.90 -42.84 48.87
CA GLU A 412 43.56 -44.19 48.30
C GLU A 412 43.44 -45.42 49.26
N PRO A 413 42.79 -46.57 48.89
CA PRO A 413 42.89 -47.23 47.57
C PRO A 413 41.72 -48.14 47.09
N ASN A 414 41.83 -48.60 45.84
CA ASN A 414 41.61 -49.98 45.35
C ASN A 414 41.23 -49.95 43.84
N ASN A 415 41.58 -50.90 42.97
CA ASN A 415 42.62 -51.93 42.87
C ASN A 415 42.41 -52.61 41.49
N MET A 416 43.42 -53.37 41.03
CA MET A 416 43.42 -54.35 39.91
C MET A 416 43.64 -53.78 38.49
N ALA A 417 44.84 -53.92 37.90
CA ALA A 417 45.47 -55.12 37.31
C ALA A 417 44.86 -55.40 35.92
N GLU A 418 45.57 -55.53 34.80
CA GLU A 418 46.86 -56.19 34.52
C GLU A 418 47.42 -55.71 33.16
N ALA A 419 48.74 -55.72 33.01
CA ALA A 419 49.52 -55.51 31.76
C ALA A 419 49.56 -56.83 30.92
N PRO A 420 50.35 -57.03 29.82
CA PRO A 420 51.42 -56.19 29.28
C PRO A 420 51.65 -56.17 27.73
N ASN A 421 52.59 -55.29 27.34
CA ASN A 421 53.58 -55.38 26.24
C ASN A 421 53.16 -55.38 24.76
N GLY A 422 53.79 -54.47 24.00
CA GLY A 422 53.94 -54.58 22.54
C GLY A 422 54.49 -53.33 21.87
N THR A 423 55.81 -53.25 21.70
CA THR A 423 56.55 -52.20 20.99
C THR A 423 56.47 -52.38 19.47
N ALA A 424 56.16 -51.33 18.69
CA ALA A 424 56.94 -50.83 17.53
C ALA A 424 56.11 -50.04 16.47
N ALA A 425 56.61 -48.82 16.19
CA ALA A 425 56.70 -48.11 14.90
C ALA A 425 55.45 -47.87 14.01
N THR A 426 55.04 -46.61 13.76
CA THR A 426 55.40 -45.72 12.62
C THR A 426 54.49 -44.46 12.57
N SER A 427 55.06 -43.31 12.20
CA SER A 427 54.49 -41.94 12.01
C SER A 427 53.40 -41.82 10.91
N PRO A 428 52.84 -40.61 10.60
CA PRO A 428 52.45 -39.45 11.42
C PRO A 428 51.04 -38.91 11.06
N LYS A 429 50.37 -38.10 11.90
CA LYS A 429 49.54 -36.94 11.46
C LYS A 429 48.83 -36.18 12.60
N GLN A 430 48.84 -34.86 12.40
CA GLN A 430 47.88 -33.83 12.83
C GLN A 430 47.80 -33.40 14.30
N VAL A 431 48.31 -32.19 14.49
CA VAL A 431 48.03 -31.26 15.58
C VAL A 431 46.60 -30.72 15.40
N GLU A 432 45.73 -31.01 16.36
CA GLU A 432 44.50 -30.23 16.61
C GLU A 432 44.71 -29.43 17.90
N VAL A 433 44.74 -28.11 17.76
CA VAL A 433 44.62 -27.16 18.87
C VAL A 433 43.14 -26.78 18.95
N SER A 434 42.51 -27.11 20.07
CA SER A 434 41.16 -26.70 20.42
C SER A 434 41.14 -25.21 20.78
N SER A 435 40.51 -24.39 19.94
CA SER A 435 40.17 -22.99 20.25
C SER A 435 38.73 -22.89 20.75
N LEU A 436 38.58 -22.70 22.07
CA LEU A 436 37.38 -22.08 22.64
C LEU A 436 37.40 -20.58 22.32
N SER A 437 36.47 -20.10 21.49
CA SER A 437 35.82 -18.77 21.60
C SER A 437 34.90 -18.52 20.41
N SER A 438 33.59 -18.72 20.62
CA SER A 438 32.56 -18.23 19.69
C SER A 438 31.27 -17.76 20.38
N ALA A 439 31.22 -17.82 21.72
CA ALA A 439 30.03 -17.42 22.49
C ALA A 439 30.08 -15.97 23.01
N SER A 440 31.22 -15.27 22.91
CA SER A 440 31.39 -13.93 23.50
C SER A 440 31.15 -12.77 22.52
N THR A 441 31.06 -13.07 21.22
CA THR A 441 30.92 -12.05 20.17
C THR A 441 29.47 -11.70 19.87
N THR A 442 28.55 -12.66 20.01
CA THR A 442 27.11 -12.46 19.74
C THR A 442 26.42 -11.58 20.79
N ALA A 443 26.83 -11.66 22.06
CA ALA A 443 26.28 -10.82 23.13
C ALA A 443 26.72 -9.34 23.04
N ALA A 444 27.90 -9.06 22.44
CA ALA A 444 28.39 -7.69 22.27
C ALA A 444 27.66 -6.95 21.15
N VAL A 445 27.35 -7.64 20.04
CA VAL A 445 26.73 -7.03 18.84
C VAL A 445 25.25 -6.67 19.05
N ALA A 446 24.50 -7.47 19.82
CA ALA A 446 23.13 -7.13 20.21
C ALA A 446 23.07 -5.88 21.11
N GLY A 447 24.10 -5.67 21.94
CA GLY A 447 24.26 -4.46 22.75
C GLY A 447 24.56 -3.19 21.93
N ASP A 448 25.34 -3.33 20.85
CA ASP A 448 25.79 -2.20 20.01
C ASP A 448 24.66 -1.56 19.19
N SER A 449 23.72 -2.36 18.66
CA SER A 449 22.61 -1.82 17.83
C SER A 449 21.63 -0.96 18.64
N ASN A 450 21.28 -1.41 19.84
CA ASN A 450 20.43 -0.68 20.77
C ASN A 450 21.15 0.57 21.30
N HIS A 451 22.45 0.49 21.52
CA HIS A 451 23.27 1.63 21.94
C HIS A 451 23.29 2.74 20.89
N LEU A 452 23.44 2.41 19.60
CA LEU A 452 23.47 3.42 18.54
C LEU A 452 22.10 4.09 18.32
N PHE A 453 21.01 3.32 18.40
CA PHE A 453 19.66 3.89 18.37
C PHE A 453 19.44 4.83 19.56
N ALA A 454 19.80 4.40 20.76
CA ALA A 454 19.69 5.21 21.97
C ALA A 454 20.50 6.52 21.86
N GLU A 455 21.74 6.46 21.35
CA GLU A 455 22.58 7.65 21.14
C GLU A 455 21.90 8.67 20.21
N LYS A 456 21.27 8.22 19.12
CA LYS A 456 20.54 9.10 18.21
C LYS A 456 19.19 9.55 18.74
N LEU A 457 18.60 8.80 19.67
CA LEU A 457 17.34 9.16 20.32
C LEU A 457 17.51 10.29 21.35
N VAL A 458 18.64 10.37 22.06
CA VAL A 458 18.89 11.41 23.07
C VAL A 458 18.61 12.84 22.59
N PRO A 459 19.17 13.33 21.46
CA PRO A 459 18.88 14.69 21.01
C PRO A 459 17.40 14.90 20.66
N VAL A 460 16.76 13.88 20.07
CA VAL A 460 15.32 13.91 19.76
C VAL A 460 14.47 14.00 21.03
N LEU A 461 14.82 13.23 22.06
CA LEU A 461 14.15 13.27 23.36
C LEU A 461 14.26 14.65 24.01
N VAL A 462 15.43 15.29 23.94
CA VAL A 462 15.64 16.64 24.46
C VAL A 462 14.77 17.66 23.71
N ASP A 463 14.75 17.62 22.37
CA ASP A 463 13.94 18.51 21.55
C ASP A 463 12.43 18.33 21.79
N LEU A 464 11.98 17.09 22.01
CA LEU A 464 10.60 16.80 22.42
C LEU A 464 10.30 17.33 23.81
N PHE A 465 11.20 17.10 24.77
CA PHE A 465 11.03 17.56 26.15
C PHE A 465 10.89 19.09 26.23
N LEU A 466 11.64 19.83 25.40
CA LEU A 466 11.54 21.29 25.31
C LEU A 466 10.14 21.76 24.87
N GLN A 467 9.41 20.97 24.09
CA GLN A 467 8.06 21.28 23.60
C GLN A 467 6.94 20.92 24.59
N VAL A 468 7.21 20.14 25.64
CA VAL A 468 6.21 19.69 26.61
C VAL A 468 5.57 20.91 27.33
N PRO A 469 4.23 20.94 27.52
CA PRO A 469 3.56 21.95 28.33
C PRO A 469 4.07 21.99 29.77
N SER A 470 4.12 23.17 30.39
CA SER A 470 4.71 23.34 31.73
C SER A 470 4.12 22.41 32.78
N VAL A 471 2.81 22.16 32.74
CA VAL A 471 2.12 21.26 33.70
C VAL A 471 2.65 19.83 33.58
N GLU A 472 2.78 19.31 32.37
CA GLU A 472 3.25 17.94 32.13
C GLU A 472 4.76 17.81 32.33
N LYS A 473 5.53 18.89 32.09
CA LYS A 473 6.97 18.91 32.38
C LYS A 473 7.25 18.56 33.83
N TYR A 474 6.50 19.10 34.79
CA TYR A 474 6.71 18.79 36.21
C TYR A 474 6.48 17.32 36.55
N ASN A 475 5.55 16.66 35.85
CA ASN A 475 5.22 15.26 36.09
C ASN A 475 6.32 14.31 35.60
N ILE A 476 6.93 14.61 34.45
CA ILE A 476 7.90 13.71 33.78
C ILE A 476 9.37 14.08 34.04
N PHE A 477 9.65 15.28 34.54
CA PHE A 477 11.03 15.77 34.73
C PHE A 477 11.95 14.82 35.52
N PRO A 478 11.51 14.20 36.65
CA PRO A 478 12.37 13.28 37.39
C PRO A 478 12.77 12.05 36.55
N GLU A 479 11.84 11.50 35.78
CA GLU A 479 12.06 10.33 34.93
C GLU A 479 13.00 10.67 33.75
N ILE A 480 12.87 11.87 33.17
CA ILE A 480 13.77 12.36 32.11
C ILE A 480 15.20 12.51 32.63
N VAL A 481 15.38 13.12 33.80
CA VAL A 481 16.72 13.29 34.42
C VAL A 481 17.33 11.92 34.72
N GLN A 482 16.57 11.02 35.36
CA GLN A 482 17.01 9.67 35.67
C GLN A 482 17.39 8.88 34.41
N GLY A 483 16.55 8.93 33.37
CA GLY A 483 16.77 8.18 32.13
C GLY A 483 17.94 8.71 31.29
N LEU A 484 18.23 10.00 31.36
CA LEU A 484 19.42 10.59 30.73
C LEU A 484 20.72 10.35 31.51
N GLY A 485 20.66 9.70 32.68
CA GLY A 485 21.83 9.13 33.36
C GLY A 485 22.92 10.15 33.67
N ARG A 486 22.52 11.36 34.08
CA ARG A 486 23.35 12.33 34.79
C ARG A 486 22.71 12.69 36.12
#